data_AF-A0A7L0Y0V6-F1
#
_entry.id   AF-A0A7L0Y0V6-F1
#
_cell.length_a   1.000
_cell.length_b   1.000
_cell.length_c   1.000
_cell.angle_alpha   90.00
_cell.angle_beta   90.00
_cell.angle_gamma   90.00
#
_symmetry.space_group_name_H-M   'P 1'
#
loop_
_entity.id
_entity.type
_entity.pdbx_description
1 polymer ?
#
loop_
_entity_poly.entity_id
_entity_poly.type
_entity_poly.pdbx_seq_one_letter_code
_entity_poly.pdbx_strand_id
1 'polypeptide(L)'
;PAAGKMNKLKWLLTWPLIFLLFVTVPNCSKPRWEKWFMLTFILSTFWIALFSYFMVWMVTVIGYTLGIPDVIMGITFLAAGTSVPDCMASLIVARQGLGDMAVSNTVGSNVFDILVGLGVPWGLQTMAIDYGSTVRILGKSFKFSFYSVCKIS
;
A
#
# COMPACT_ATOMS: atom_id res chain seq x y z
N PRO A 1 30.24 25.51 -5.08
CA PRO A 1 30.11 25.77 -3.63
C PRO A 1 28.69 25.56 -3.00
N ALA A 2 27.60 25.44 -3.77
CA ALA A 2 26.24 25.24 -3.23
C ALA A 2 25.85 23.76 -2.93
N ALA A 3 26.60 22.78 -3.47
CA ALA A 3 26.31 21.35 -3.28
C ALA A 3 26.59 20.82 -1.85
N GLY A 4 27.49 21.47 -1.11
CA GLY A 4 27.92 21.01 0.22
C GLY A 4 26.87 21.17 1.33
N LYS A 5 26.09 22.26 1.32
CA LYS A 5 25.04 22.50 2.33
C LYS A 5 23.84 21.57 2.15
N MET A 6 23.42 21.35 0.90
CA MET A 6 22.34 20.41 0.58
C MET A 6 22.72 18.97 0.97
N ASN A 7 23.97 18.57 0.75
CA ASN A 7 24.46 17.25 1.15
C ASN A 7 24.56 17.10 2.67
N LYS A 8 24.99 18.13 3.41
CA LYS A 8 24.97 18.09 4.89
C LYS A 8 23.56 18.07 5.46
N LEU A 9 22.63 18.84 4.91
CA LEU A 9 21.23 18.87 5.36
C LEU A 9 20.54 17.54 5.05
N LYS A 10 20.74 16.99 3.84
CA LYS A 10 20.32 15.64 3.51
C LYS A 10 20.94 14.64 4.48
N TRP A 11 22.24 14.68 4.74
CA TRP A 11 22.90 13.77 5.68
C TRP A 11 22.33 13.86 7.10
N LEU A 12 22.04 15.07 7.60
CA LEU A 12 21.44 15.31 8.92
C LEU A 12 19.98 14.82 9.00
N LEU A 13 19.20 15.01 7.93
CA LEU A 13 17.81 14.55 7.84
C LEU A 13 17.72 13.03 7.61
N THR A 14 18.69 12.46 6.90
CA THR A 14 18.77 11.01 6.62
C THR A 14 19.35 10.26 7.82
N TRP A 15 20.07 10.92 8.74
CA TRP A 15 20.64 10.32 9.95
C TRP A 15 19.61 9.67 10.90
N PRO A 16 18.53 10.37 11.33
CA PRO A 16 17.48 9.76 12.14
C PRO A 16 16.67 8.73 11.34
N LEU A 17 16.54 8.94 10.03
CA LEU A 17 15.83 8.03 9.13
C LEU A 17 16.60 6.71 8.93
N ILE A 18 17.93 6.76 8.80
CA ILE A 18 18.85 5.61 8.76
C ILE A 18 18.93 4.93 10.12
N PHE A 19 18.95 5.67 11.23
CA PHE A 19 18.93 5.08 12.57
C PHE A 19 17.63 4.32 12.83
N LEU A 20 16.50 4.90 12.42
CA LEU A 20 15.19 4.26 12.45
C LEU A 20 15.16 3.03 11.52
N LEU A 21 15.76 3.09 10.32
CA LEU A 21 15.93 1.95 9.42
C LEU A 21 16.86 0.86 9.98
N PHE A 22 17.92 1.23 10.70
CA PHE A 22 18.90 0.31 11.29
C PHE A 22 18.33 -0.42 12.51
N VAL A 23 17.42 0.21 13.25
CA VAL A 23 16.62 -0.43 14.30
C VAL A 23 15.52 -1.33 13.71
N THR A 24 15.03 -1.00 12.51
CA THR A 24 13.88 -1.68 11.88
C THR A 24 14.27 -2.85 10.97
N VAL A 25 15.46 -2.84 10.39
CA VAL A 25 15.99 -3.92 9.55
C VAL A 25 17.29 -4.43 10.17
N PRO A 26 17.21 -5.44 11.07
CA PRO A 26 18.39 -6.20 11.46
C PRO A 26 19.12 -6.68 10.21
N ASN A 27 20.39 -6.35 10.13
CA ASN A 27 21.20 -6.54 8.95
C ASN A 27 21.39 -8.06 8.68
N CYS A 28 20.57 -8.64 7.80
CA CYS A 28 20.63 -10.06 7.41
C CYS A 28 21.88 -10.44 6.60
N SER A 29 22.82 -9.51 6.38
CA SER A 29 24.07 -9.79 5.66
C SER A 29 25.08 -10.61 6.49
N LYS A 30 24.81 -10.89 7.78
CA LYS A 30 25.67 -11.75 8.60
C LYS A 30 25.07 -13.15 8.76
N PRO A 31 25.80 -14.23 8.39
CA PRO A 31 25.30 -15.63 8.39
C PRO A 31 24.93 -16.20 9.79
N ARG A 32 24.94 -15.39 10.85
CA ARG A 32 24.62 -15.78 12.23
C ARG A 32 23.18 -15.44 12.64
N TRP A 33 22.46 -14.65 11.85
CA TRP A 33 21.12 -14.11 12.17
C TRP A 33 19.99 -14.63 11.26
N GLU A 34 20.27 -15.63 10.42
CA GLU A 34 19.32 -16.23 9.46
C GLU A 34 18.01 -16.71 10.12
N LYS A 35 18.05 -17.09 11.40
CA LYS A 35 16.89 -17.54 12.18
C LYS A 35 15.90 -16.42 12.56
N TRP A 36 16.26 -15.15 12.40
CA TRP A 36 15.45 -13.99 12.82
C TRP A 36 14.67 -13.35 11.65
N PHE A 37 14.66 -13.99 10.48
CA PHE A 37 13.96 -13.52 9.27
C PHE A 37 12.47 -13.21 9.51
N MET A 38 11.75 -14.06 10.26
CA MET A 38 10.35 -13.79 10.61
C MET A 38 10.18 -12.54 11.48
N LEU A 39 11.11 -12.27 12.40
CA LEU A 39 11.04 -11.09 13.25
C LEU A 39 11.31 -9.81 12.44
N THR A 40 12.25 -9.85 11.49
CA THR A 40 12.49 -8.72 10.58
C THR A 40 11.28 -8.42 9.70
N PHE A 41 10.54 -9.45 9.29
CA PHE A 41 9.32 -9.32 8.49
C PHE A 41 8.14 -8.75 9.29
N ILE A 42 7.96 -9.20 10.53
CA ILE A 42 6.90 -8.68 11.41
C ILE A 42 7.19 -7.22 11.78
N LEU A 43 8.45 -6.90 12.09
CA LEU A 43 8.85 -5.55 12.47
C LEU A 43 8.69 -4.56 11.30
N SER A 44 9.03 -4.96 10.07
CA SER A 44 8.82 -4.12 8.88
C SER A 44 7.33 -3.92 8.59
N THR A 45 6.51 -4.97 8.70
CA THR A 45 5.06 -4.88 8.53
C THR A 45 4.43 -3.94 9.56
N PHE A 46 4.84 -4.03 10.83
CA PHE A 46 4.39 -3.15 11.89
C PHE A 46 4.75 -1.67 11.61
N TRP A 47 5.98 -1.41 11.15
CA TRP A 47 6.41 -0.06 10.80
C TRP A 47 5.65 0.53 9.61
N ILE A 48 5.38 -0.28 8.58
CA ILE A 48 4.56 0.15 7.44
C ILE A 48 3.14 0.51 7.91
N ALA A 49 2.56 -0.28 8.81
CA ALA A 49 1.24 -0.01 9.38
C ALA A 49 1.23 1.29 10.20
N LEU A 50 2.25 1.52 11.02
CA LEU A 50 2.38 2.75 11.82
C LEU A 50 2.55 3.99 10.94
N PHE A 51 3.41 3.94 9.92
CA PHE A 51 3.59 5.04 8.97
C PHE A 51 2.32 5.32 8.17
N SER A 52 1.60 4.28 7.74
CA SER A 52 0.31 4.43 7.06
C SER A 52 -0.72 5.14 7.94
N TYR A 53 -0.84 4.75 9.22
CA TYR A 53 -1.73 5.41 10.18
C TYR A 53 -1.39 6.89 10.36
N PHE A 54 -0.11 7.22 10.56
CA PHE A 54 0.33 8.61 10.71
C PHE A 54 0.07 9.45 9.46
N MET A 55 0.33 8.89 8.27
CA MET A 55 0.05 9.55 7.00
C MET A 55 -1.45 9.85 6.82
N VAL A 56 -2.32 8.87 7.09
CA VAL A 56 -3.77 9.07 7.01
C VAL A 56 -4.23 10.14 8.00
N TRP A 57 -3.69 10.14 9.23
CA TRP A 57 -3.98 11.16 10.22
C TRP A 57 -3.58 12.57 9.76
N MET A 58 -2.42 12.73 9.12
CA MET A 58 -2.02 14.00 8.52
C MET A 58 -2.95 14.43 7.39
N VAL A 59 -3.35 13.50 6.51
CA VAL A 59 -4.25 13.78 5.39
C VAL A 59 -5.63 14.22 5.87
N THR A 60 -6.18 13.58 6.91
CA THR A 60 -7.48 13.98 7.47
C THR A 60 -7.43 15.38 8.09
N VAL A 61 -6.37 15.72 8.83
CA VAL A 61 -6.19 17.07 9.40
C VAL A 61 -6.13 18.15 8.30
N ILE A 62 -5.43 17.86 7.20
CA ILE A 62 -5.36 18.77 6.03
C ILE A 62 -6.73 18.81 5.32
N GLY A 63 -7.41 17.67 5.24
CA GLY A 63 -8.74 17.57 4.63
C GLY A 63 -9.80 18.39 5.34
N TYR A 64 -9.81 18.35 6.67
CA TYR A 64 -10.69 19.18 7.50
C TYR A 64 -10.44 20.68 7.31
N THR A 65 -9.20 21.09 7.06
CA THR A 65 -8.86 22.50 6.81
C THR A 65 -9.22 22.96 5.40
N LEU A 66 -9.25 22.05 4.41
CA LEU A 66 -9.61 22.35 3.03
C LEU A 66 -11.12 22.20 2.72
N GLY A 67 -11.92 21.64 3.63
CA GLY A 67 -13.36 21.47 3.46
C GLY A 67 -13.76 20.47 2.35
N ILE A 68 -12.83 19.60 1.95
CA ILE A 68 -13.05 18.58 0.91
C ILE A 68 -13.67 17.33 1.56
N PRO A 69 -14.59 16.61 0.88
CA PRO A 69 -15.15 15.37 1.40
C PRO A 69 -14.06 14.31 1.68
N ASP A 70 -14.05 13.75 2.90
CA ASP A 70 -13.07 12.74 3.35
C ASP A 70 -12.96 11.53 2.42
N VAL A 71 -14.07 11.15 1.79
CA VAL A 71 -14.14 10.01 0.87
C VAL A 71 -13.26 10.22 -0.36
N ILE A 72 -13.29 11.44 -0.95
CA ILE A 72 -12.53 11.76 -2.16
C ILE A 72 -11.03 11.78 -1.84
N MET A 73 -10.67 12.35 -0.69
CA MET A 73 -9.29 12.36 -0.22
C MET A 73 -8.78 10.95 0.09
N GLY A 74 -9.61 10.10 0.69
CA GLY A 74 -9.28 8.72 1.00
C GLY A 74 -8.97 7.90 -0.27
N ILE A 75 -9.82 7.98 -1.29
CA ILE A 75 -9.59 7.25 -2.55
C ILE A 75 -8.39 7.80 -3.33
N THR A 76 -8.19 9.12 -3.36
CA THR A 76 -7.04 9.72 -4.05
C THR A 76 -5.74 9.40 -3.32
N PHE A 77 -5.73 9.45 -1.99
CA PHE A 77 -4.57 9.10 -1.20
C PHE A 77 -4.24 7.62 -1.30
N LEU A 78 -5.25 6.73 -1.31
CA LEU A 78 -5.04 5.30 -1.56
C LEU A 78 -4.38 5.08 -2.93
N ALA A 79 -4.90 5.71 -3.99
CA ALA A 79 -4.34 5.61 -5.34
C ALA A 79 -2.91 6.17 -5.45
N ALA A 80 -2.63 7.29 -4.76
CA ALA A 80 -1.28 7.86 -4.69
C ALA A 80 -0.35 6.96 -3.84
N GLY A 81 -0.87 6.40 -2.76
CA GLY A 81 -0.15 5.57 -1.79
C GLY A 81 0.26 4.20 -2.34
N THR A 82 -0.50 3.61 -3.26
CA THR A 82 -0.11 2.37 -3.96
C THR A 82 0.98 2.61 -5.02
N SER A 83 0.96 3.78 -5.67
CA SER A 83 1.90 4.13 -6.75
C SER A 83 3.32 4.44 -6.24
N VAL A 84 3.45 5.02 -5.04
CA VAL A 84 4.76 5.46 -4.50
C VAL A 84 5.69 4.28 -4.18
N PRO A 85 5.27 3.23 -3.44
CA PRO A 85 6.07 2.04 -3.19
C PRO A 85 6.41 1.29 -4.47
N ASP A 86 5.47 1.17 -5.40
CA ASP A 86 5.68 0.51 -6.70
C ASP A 86 6.78 1.21 -7.51
N CYS A 87 6.68 2.55 -7.62
CA CYS A 87 7.70 3.38 -8.26
C CYS A 87 9.07 3.25 -7.57
N MET A 88 9.10 3.24 -6.23
CA MET A 88 10.35 3.07 -5.47
C MET A 88 10.97 1.68 -5.70
N ALA A 89 10.17 0.62 -5.68
CA ALA A 89 10.66 -0.73 -5.94
C ALA A 89 11.19 -0.88 -7.37
N SER A 90 10.45 -0.37 -8.36
CA SER A 90 10.89 -0.34 -9.76
C SER A 90 12.19 0.46 -9.95
N LEU A 91 12.30 1.62 -9.28
CA LEU A 91 13.50 2.46 -9.31
C LEU A 91 14.71 1.76 -8.69
N ILE A 92 14.56 1.10 -7.53
CA ILE A 92 15.64 0.37 -6.86
C ILE A 92 16.18 -0.73 -7.76
N VAL A 93 15.30 -1.49 -8.41
CA VAL A 93 15.71 -2.61 -9.27
C VAL A 93 16.31 -2.12 -10.59
N ALA A 94 15.78 -1.04 -11.18
CA ALA A 94 16.39 -0.38 -12.34
C ALA A 94 17.81 0.11 -12.04
N ARG A 95 18.07 0.58 -10.82
CA ARG A 95 19.41 1.00 -10.38
C ARG A 95 20.38 -0.16 -10.18
N GLN A 96 19.89 -1.38 -9.95
CA GLN A 96 20.70 -2.59 -9.80
C GLN A 96 21.03 -3.27 -11.14
N GLY A 97 20.50 -2.75 -12.28
CA GLY A 97 20.75 -3.30 -13.61
C GLY A 97 19.99 -4.60 -13.92
N LEU A 98 19.03 -4.98 -13.07
CA LEU A 98 18.27 -6.23 -13.17
C LEU A 98 16.89 -5.99 -13.78
N GLY A 99 16.84 -5.69 -15.09
CA GLY A 99 15.60 -5.35 -15.80
C GLY A 99 14.48 -6.39 -15.64
N ASP A 100 14.81 -7.69 -15.69
CA ASP A 100 13.82 -8.77 -15.55
C ASP A 100 13.16 -8.81 -14.16
N MET A 101 13.90 -8.41 -13.12
CA MET A 101 13.38 -8.29 -11.76
C MET A 101 12.51 -7.04 -11.60
N ALA A 102 12.83 -5.95 -12.32
CA ALA A 102 12.02 -4.72 -12.29
C ALA A 102 10.66 -4.94 -12.97
N VAL A 103 10.67 -5.66 -14.10
CA VAL A 103 9.46 -6.01 -14.84
C VAL A 103 8.57 -6.94 -14.03
N SER A 104 9.12 -8.00 -13.42
CA SER A 104 8.34 -8.92 -12.59
C SER A 104 7.73 -8.24 -11.36
N ASN A 105 8.44 -7.31 -10.72
CA ASN A 105 7.91 -6.57 -9.58
C ASN A 105 6.75 -5.62 -9.97
N THR A 106 6.88 -4.91 -11.09
CA THR A 106 5.85 -3.98 -11.57
C THR A 106 4.58 -4.75 -12.01
N VAL A 107 4.76 -5.85 -12.74
CA VAL A 107 3.64 -6.69 -13.17
C VAL A 107 2.98 -7.37 -11.97
N GLY A 108 3.78 -7.90 -11.03
CA GLY A 108 3.28 -8.54 -9.82
C GLY A 108 2.47 -7.60 -8.93
N SER A 109 2.96 -6.37 -8.71
CA SER A 109 2.28 -5.38 -7.87
C SER A 109 0.94 -4.96 -8.45
N ASN A 110 0.85 -4.70 -9.77
CA ASN A 110 -0.41 -4.34 -10.43
C ASN A 110 -1.42 -5.49 -10.46
N VAL A 111 -0.96 -6.73 -10.72
CA VAL A 111 -1.84 -7.91 -10.71
C VAL A 111 -2.35 -8.17 -9.30
N PHE A 112 -1.50 -8.05 -8.28
CA PHE A 112 -1.90 -8.20 -6.89
C PHE A 112 -2.90 -7.13 -6.46
N ASP A 113 -2.69 -5.86 -6.84
CA ASP A 113 -3.61 -4.77 -6.51
C ASP A 113 -5.00 -4.99 -7.12
N ILE A 114 -5.09 -5.45 -8.37
CA ILE A 114 -6.37 -5.80 -9.00
C ILE A 114 -7.01 -7.01 -8.30
N LEU A 115 -6.23 -8.06 -8.05
CA LEU A 115 -6.73 -9.31 -7.47
C LEU A 115 -7.19 -9.13 -6.02
N VAL A 116 -6.48 -8.31 -5.24
CA VAL A 116 -6.85 -8.00 -3.86
C VAL A 116 -7.93 -6.92 -3.81
N GLY A 117 -7.80 -5.87 -4.60
CA GLY A 117 -8.75 -4.75 -4.64
C GLY A 117 -10.14 -5.16 -5.12
N LEU A 118 -10.25 -6.09 -6.07
CA LEU A 118 -11.55 -6.60 -6.55
C LEU A 118 -11.90 -7.98 -5.97
N GLY A 119 -10.93 -8.89 -5.90
CA GLY A 119 -11.18 -10.27 -5.52
C GLY A 119 -11.50 -10.47 -4.05
N VAL A 120 -10.87 -9.71 -3.14
CA VAL A 120 -11.15 -9.85 -1.69
C VAL A 120 -12.54 -9.33 -1.33
N PRO A 121 -12.99 -8.12 -1.75
CA PRO A 121 -14.35 -7.65 -1.47
C PRO A 121 -15.43 -8.51 -2.12
N TRP A 122 -15.18 -9.02 -3.33
CA TRP A 122 -16.10 -9.92 -4.02
C TRP A 122 -16.20 -11.28 -3.34
N GLY A 123 -15.05 -11.87 -2.97
CA GLY A 123 -14.98 -13.13 -2.25
C GLY A 123 -15.65 -13.04 -0.88
N LEU A 124 -15.39 -11.97 -0.12
CA LEU A 124 -16.03 -11.72 1.17
C LEU A 124 -17.56 -11.58 1.03
N GLN A 125 -18.05 -10.86 0.02
CA GLN A 125 -19.50 -10.77 -0.22
C GLN A 125 -20.10 -12.11 -0.62
N THR A 126 -19.40 -12.90 -1.45
CA THR A 126 -19.86 -14.22 -1.88
C THR A 126 -19.89 -15.22 -0.72
N MET A 127 -18.96 -15.13 0.23
CA MET A 127 -18.93 -15.97 1.43
C MET A 127 -19.90 -15.51 2.53
N ALA A 128 -20.16 -14.20 2.63
CA ALA A 128 -21.06 -13.63 3.64
C ALA A 128 -22.55 -13.69 3.26
N ILE A 129 -22.87 -13.83 1.96
CA ILE A 129 -24.25 -14.00 1.48
C ILE A 129 -24.55 -15.48 1.37
N ASP A 130 -25.19 -16.01 2.41
CA ASP A 130 -25.82 -17.33 2.40
C ASP A 130 -26.93 -17.37 1.32
N TYR A 131 -26.97 -18.44 0.52
CA TYR A 131 -27.69 -18.59 -0.76
C TYR A 131 -29.24 -18.57 -0.69
N GLY A 132 -29.85 -18.01 0.37
CA GLY A 132 -31.25 -18.25 0.72
C GLY A 132 -32.14 -17.06 1.06
N SER A 133 -31.69 -15.81 0.98
CA SER A 133 -32.52 -14.65 1.39
C SER A 133 -33.00 -13.78 0.22
N THR A 134 -34.33 -13.68 0.06
CA THR A 134 -34.98 -12.80 -0.90
C THR A 134 -34.94 -11.35 -0.40
N VAL A 135 -33.97 -10.57 -0.89
CA VAL A 135 -33.89 -9.15 -0.56
C VAL A 135 -34.99 -8.39 -1.32
N ARG A 136 -36.08 -8.00 -0.63
CA ARG A 136 -37.09 -7.06 -1.14
C ARG A 136 -36.50 -5.66 -1.19
N ILE A 137 -35.91 -5.33 -2.32
CA ILE A 137 -35.30 -4.03 -2.52
C ILE A 137 -36.37 -3.02 -3.00
N LEU A 138 -36.81 -2.14 -2.09
CA LEU A 138 -37.64 -0.97 -2.35
C LEU A 138 -36.77 0.28 -2.16
N GLY A 139 -35.83 0.48 -3.08
CA GLY A 139 -34.96 1.67 -3.14
C GLY A 139 -34.53 1.88 -4.58
N LYS A 140 -35.07 2.92 -5.23
CA LYS A 140 -35.21 3.10 -6.68
C LYS A 140 -33.94 3.45 -7.49
N SER A 141 -32.72 3.18 -7.02
CA SER A 141 -31.52 3.59 -7.80
C SER A 141 -30.29 2.68 -7.78
N PHE A 142 -30.25 1.60 -7.00
CA PHE A 142 -29.03 0.77 -6.89
C PHE A 142 -29.31 -0.74 -7.03
N LYS A 143 -30.15 -1.10 -8.00
CA LYS A 143 -30.52 -2.50 -8.30
C LYS A 143 -29.89 -3.11 -9.55
N PHE A 144 -28.99 -2.40 -10.23
CA PHE A 144 -28.57 -2.83 -11.58
C PHE A 144 -27.30 -3.67 -11.64
N SER A 145 -26.54 -3.86 -10.55
CA SER A 145 -25.22 -4.51 -10.68
C SER A 145 -25.18 -6.01 -10.36
N PHE A 146 -25.98 -6.53 -9.43
CA PHE A 146 -25.91 -7.96 -9.09
C PHE A 146 -26.67 -8.91 -10.05
N TYR A 147 -27.83 -8.49 -10.58
CA TYR A 147 -28.64 -9.37 -11.44
C TYR A 147 -28.07 -9.57 -12.85
N SER A 148 -27.25 -8.64 -13.35
CA SER A 148 -26.69 -8.76 -14.70
C SER A 148 -25.47 -9.69 -14.76
N VAL A 149 -24.79 -9.93 -13.64
CA VAL A 149 -23.59 -10.81 -13.58
C VAL A 149 -23.98 -12.29 -13.45
N CYS A 150 -25.02 -12.61 -12.68
CA CYS A 150 -25.46 -14.00 -12.50
C CYS A 150 -26.18 -14.60 -13.74
N LYS A 151 -26.40 -13.81 -14.79
CA LYS A 151 -27.04 -14.29 -16.05
C LYS A 151 -26.04 -14.48 -17.20
N ILE A 152 -24.75 -14.25 -16.95
CA ILE A 152 -23.65 -14.41 -17.93
C ILE A 152 -22.79 -15.65 -17.66
N SER A 153 -23.05 -16.39 -16.57
CA SER A 153 -22.52 -17.74 -16.35
C SER A 153 -23.63 -18.77 -16.45
#